data_AF-A0A1T4PYY7-F1
#
_entry.id   AF-A0A1T4PYY7-F1
#
_cell.length_a   1.000
_cell.length_b   1.000
_cell.length_c   1.000
_cell.angle_alpha   90.00
_cell.angle_beta   90.00
_cell.angle_gamma   90.00
#
_symmetry.space_group_name_H-M   'P 1'
#
loop_
_entity.id
_entity.type
_entity.pdbx_description
1 polymer ?
#
loop_
_entity_poly.entity_id
_entity_poly.type
_entity_poly.pdbx_seq_one_letter_code
_entity_poly.pdbx_strand_id
1 'polypeptide(L)'
;MQIKQRRFGAGRQRGQGMTEYIIITALIAIAAIAGITAFGGTVRSGVAGMAKELSGQSATQSMNRAKNTANEAQTEADKTKGMDAYNNK
;
A
#
# COMPACT_ATOMS: atom_id res chain seq x y z
N MET A 1 21.37 29.56 41.97
CA MET A 1 21.30 28.71 40.76
C MET A 1 19.89 28.88 40.18
N GLN A 2 19.72 29.59 39.05
CA GLN A 2 18.40 29.76 38.41
C GLN A 2 18.39 29.00 37.07
N ILE A 3 17.48 28.04 36.95
CA ILE A 3 17.28 27.26 35.71
C ILE A 3 16.28 28.03 34.84
N LYS A 4 16.79 28.60 33.74
CA LYS A 4 16.00 29.33 32.75
C LYS A 4 15.26 28.33 31.85
N GLN A 5 13.96 28.15 32.07
CA GLN A 5 13.13 27.30 31.20
C GLN A 5 12.97 27.95 29.82
N ARG A 6 13.53 27.32 28.78
CA ARG A 6 13.35 27.74 27.39
C ARG A 6 11.95 27.28 26.93
N ARG A 7 11.00 28.21 26.84
CA ARG A 7 9.72 27.95 26.19
C ARG A 7 9.96 27.86 24.68
N PHE A 8 9.86 26.67 24.10
CA PHE A 8 9.72 26.51 22.66
C PHE A 8 8.35 27.07 22.25
N GLY A 9 8.34 28.34 21.85
CA GLY A 9 7.20 28.90 21.16
C GLY A 9 7.10 28.24 19.79
N ALA A 10 6.27 27.19 19.68
CA ALA A 10 5.79 26.73 18.39
C ALA A 10 4.91 27.84 17.81
N GLY A 11 5.54 28.76 17.07
CA GLY A 11 4.82 29.75 16.28
C GLY A 11 3.87 28.99 15.36
N ARG A 12 2.56 29.10 15.63
CA ARG A 12 1.50 28.54 14.77
C ARG A 12 1.61 29.25 13.42
N GLN A 13 2.34 28.65 12.48
CA GLN A 13 2.39 29.11 11.10
C GLN A 13 1.02 28.91 10.48
N ARG A 14 0.19 29.96 10.50
CA ARG A 14 -1.08 30.02 9.79
C ARG A 14 -0.75 29.99 8.29
N GLY A 15 -0.89 28.81 7.68
CA GLY A 15 -0.65 28.58 6.25
C GLY A 15 0.25 27.40 5.95
N GLN A 16 1.11 26.96 6.88
CA GLN A 16 2.01 25.81 6.65
C GLN A 16 1.26 24.47 6.71
N GLY A 17 0.17 24.39 7.47
CA GLY A 17 -0.61 23.15 7.61
C GLY A 17 -1.55 22.85 6.44
N MET A 18 -2.23 23.84 5.86
CA MET A 18 -3.39 23.55 4.97
C MET A 18 -2.97 22.86 3.67
N THR A 19 -1.94 23.37 2.97
CA THR A 19 -1.44 22.75 1.74
C THR A 19 -0.69 21.44 2.02
N GLU A 20 0.06 21.35 3.12
CA GLU A 20 0.75 20.12 3.51
C GLU A 20 -0.23 18.99 3.83
N TYR A 21 -1.30 19.28 4.58
CA TYR A 21 -2.37 18.31 4.83
C TYR A 21 -3.07 17.90 3.55
N ILE A 22 -3.39 18.84 2.65
CA ILE A 22 -4.03 18.50 1.36
C ILE A 22 -3.12 17.57 0.54
N ILE A 23 -1.82 17.84 0.46
CA ILE A 23 -0.87 17.01 -0.27
C ILE A 23 -0.76 15.62 0.37
N ILE A 24 -0.58 15.52 1.69
CA ILE A 24 -0.47 14.24 2.39
C ILE A 24 -1.77 13.43 2.23
N THR A 25 -2.94 14.07 2.40
CA THR A 25 -4.23 13.41 2.20
C THR A 25 -4.40 12.93 0.76
N ALA A 26 -4.01 13.72 -0.24
CA ALA A 26 -4.05 13.31 -1.64
C ALA A 26 -3.17 12.07 -1.90
N LEU A 27 -1.96 12.03 -1.35
CA LEU A 27 -1.04 10.89 -1.48
C LEU A 27 -1.63 9.62 -0.83
N ILE A 28 -2.18 9.74 0.37
CA ILE A 28 -2.85 8.62 1.06
C ILE A 28 -4.06 8.13 0.26
N ALA A 29 -4.88 9.05 -0.28
CA ALA A 29 -6.05 8.69 -1.06
C ALA A 29 -5.68 7.92 -2.33
N ILE A 30 -4.65 8.35 -3.07
CA ILE A 30 -4.18 7.65 -4.26
C ILE A 30 -3.68 6.24 -3.90
N ALA A 31 -2.88 6.11 -2.83
CA ALA A 31 -2.41 4.81 -2.35
C ALA A 31 -3.55 3.88 -1.93
N ALA A 32 -4.57 4.44 -1.25
CA ALA A 32 -5.75 3.69 -0.83
C ALA A 32 -6.57 3.19 -2.02
N ILE A 33 -6.79 4.02 -3.05
CA ILE A 33 -7.49 3.60 -4.28
C ILE A 33 -6.74 2.46 -4.96
N ALA A 34 -5.41 2.57 -5.09
CA ALA A 34 -4.58 1.53 -5.69
C ALA A 34 -4.65 0.22 -4.88
N GLY A 35 -4.52 0.31 -3.55
CA GLY A 35 -4.60 -0.85 -2.65
C GLY A 35 -5.96 -1.55 -2.68
N ILE A 36 -7.05 -0.77 -2.60
CA ILE A 36 -8.42 -1.32 -2.65
C ILE A 36 -8.72 -1.94 -4.02
N THR A 37 -8.24 -1.35 -5.12
CA THR A 37 -8.44 -1.90 -6.47
C THR A 37 -7.71 -3.23 -6.64
N ALA A 38 -6.44 -3.29 -6.23
CA ALA A 38 -5.64 -4.51 -6.31
C ALA A 38 -6.20 -5.61 -5.40
N PHE A 39 -6.50 -5.29 -4.15
CA PHE A 39 -7.07 -6.23 -3.19
C PHE A 39 -8.47 -6.71 -3.58
N GLY A 40 -9.32 -5.80 -4.08
CA GLY A 40 -10.67 -6.12 -4.55
C GLY A 40 -10.67 -7.10 -5.73
N GLY A 41 -9.72 -6.98 -6.66
CA GLY A 41 -9.52 -7.95 -7.74
C GLY A 41 -9.19 -9.35 -7.23
N THR A 42 -8.27 -9.45 -6.26
CA THR A 42 -7.86 -10.72 -5.65
C THR A 42 -8.99 -11.39 -4.87
N VAL A 43 -9.69 -10.64 -4.01
CA VAL A 43 -10.84 -11.16 -3.25
C VAL A 43 -11.94 -11.63 -4.19
N ARG A 44 -12.28 -10.84 -5.21
CA ARG A 44 -13.30 -11.20 -6.21
C ARG A 44 -12.90 -12.45 -7.01
N SER A 45 -11.62 -12.57 -7.38
CA SER A 45 -11.09 -13.75 -8.05
C SER A 45 -11.18 -15.02 -7.19
N GLY A 46 -10.86 -14.91 -5.89
CA GLY A 46 -11.01 -16.00 -4.93
C GLY A 46 -12.47 -16.43 -4.76
N VAL A 47 -13.39 -15.48 -4.57
CA VAL A 47 -14.83 -15.76 -4.48
C VAL A 47 -15.37 -16.34 -5.77
N ALA A 48 -14.94 -15.86 -6.94
CA ALA A 48 -15.31 -16.44 -8.23
C ALA A 48 -14.77 -17.87 -8.41
N GLY A 49 -13.57 -18.16 -7.90
CA GLY A 49 -13.01 -19.52 -7.84
C GLY A 49 -13.86 -20.45 -6.99
N MET A 50 -14.19 -20.04 -5.76
CA MET A 50 -15.05 -20.81 -4.85
C MET A 50 -16.46 -21.01 -5.42
N ALA A 51 -17.04 -19.98 -6.03
CA ALA A 51 -18.35 -20.07 -6.68
C ALA A 51 -18.34 -21.06 -7.87
N LYS A 52 -17.24 -21.11 -8.62
CA LYS A 52 -17.06 -22.11 -9.69
C LYS A 52 -16.92 -23.53 -9.16
N GLU A 53 -16.13 -23.75 -8.11
CA GLU A 53 -16.04 -25.08 -7.48
C GLU A 53 -17.40 -25.52 -6.94
N LEU A 54 -18.12 -24.61 -6.28
CA LEU A 54 -19.47 -24.88 -5.77
C LEU A 54 -20.47 -25.18 -6.90
N SER A 55 -20.31 -24.55 -8.07
CA SER A 55 -21.13 -24.85 -9.26
C SER A 55 -20.67 -26.09 -10.02
N GLY A 56 -19.70 -26.85 -9.51
CA GLY A 56 -19.16 -28.05 -10.17
C GLY A 56 -18.25 -27.77 -11.38
N GLN A 57 -17.86 -26.52 -11.61
CA GLN A 57 -16.88 -26.15 -12.63
C GLN A 57 -15.48 -26.15 -12.02
N SER A 58 -14.54 -26.85 -12.65
CA SER A 58 -13.15 -26.89 -12.20
C SER A 58 -12.56 -25.47 -12.06
N ALA A 59 -12.13 -25.12 -10.84
CA ALA A 59 -11.45 -23.87 -10.55
C ALA A 59 -9.96 -23.89 -10.88
N THR A 60 -9.46 -24.90 -11.60
CA THR A 60 -8.04 -25.00 -11.99
C THR A 60 -7.55 -23.73 -12.69
N GLN A 61 -8.37 -23.07 -13.51
CA GLN A 61 -8.00 -21.78 -14.13
C GLN A 61 -7.89 -20.63 -13.11
N SER A 62 -8.77 -20.57 -12.11
CA SER A 62 -8.74 -19.55 -11.05
C SER A 62 -7.57 -19.80 -10.10
N MET A 63 -7.30 -21.06 -9.75
CA MET A 63 -6.14 -21.50 -8.98
C MET A 63 -4.82 -21.16 -9.68
N ASN A 64 -4.73 -21.39 -10.99
CA ASN A 64 -3.53 -21.05 -11.77
C ASN A 64 -3.32 -19.53 -11.85
N ARG A 65 -4.38 -18.72 -12.01
CA ARG A 65 -4.26 -17.26 -11.92
C ARG A 65 -3.82 -16.80 -10.54
N ALA A 66 -4.43 -17.34 -9.48
CA ALA A 66 -4.07 -17.00 -8.10
C ALA A 66 -2.61 -17.34 -7.80
N LYS A 67 -2.11 -18.50 -8.27
CA LYS A 67 -0.69 -18.87 -8.19
C LYS A 67 0.21 -17.89 -8.93
N ASN A 68 -0.15 -17.49 -10.15
CA ASN A 68 0.66 -16.55 -10.93
C ASN A 68 0.72 -15.17 -10.25
N THR A 69 -0.42 -14.65 -9.80
CA THR A 69 -0.47 -13.37 -9.06
C THR A 69 0.30 -13.44 -7.74
N ALA A 70 0.22 -14.56 -7.02
CA ALA A 70 1.00 -14.75 -5.80
C ALA A 70 2.50 -14.77 -6.10
N ASN A 71 2.94 -15.46 -7.15
CA ASN A 71 4.35 -15.49 -7.57
C ASN A 71 4.86 -14.11 -8.03
N GLU A 72 4.04 -13.34 -8.75
CA GLU A 72 4.36 -11.97 -9.14
C GLU A 72 4.49 -11.05 -7.92
N ALA A 73 3.57 -11.15 -6.96
CA ALA A 73 3.61 -10.40 -5.70
C ALA A 73 4.84 -10.79 -4.85
N GLN A 74 5.18 -12.08 -4.79
CA GLN A 74 6.40 -12.59 -4.14
C GLN A 74 7.64 -12.02 -4.82
N THR A 75 7.72 -12.07 -6.14
CA THR A 75 8.83 -11.51 -6.93
C THR A 75 8.98 -10.00 -6.72
N GLU A 76 7.87 -9.27 -6.64
CA GLU A 76 7.91 -7.82 -6.39
C GLU A 76 8.27 -7.49 -4.93
N ALA A 77 7.94 -8.36 -3.98
CA ALA A 77 8.35 -8.26 -2.58
C ALA A 77 9.82 -8.62 -2.37
N ASP A 78 10.33 -9.61 -3.10
CA ASP A 78 11.73 -10.06 -3.06
C ASP A 78 12.69 -9.09 -3.77
N LYS A 79 12.16 -8.18 -4.60
CA LYS A 79 12.93 -7.02 -5.04
C LYS A 79 13.22 -6.15 -3.82
N THR A 80 14.43 -6.27 -3.28
CA THR A 80 14.96 -5.41 -2.22
C THR A 80 14.81 -3.94 -2.61
N LYS A 81 13.72 -3.29 -2.18
CA LYS A 81 13.47 -1.85 -2.36
C LYS A 81 14.16 -1.04 -1.26
N GLY A 82 15.38 -1.42 -0.94
CA GLY A 82 16.26 -0.73 0.00
C GLY A 82 17.16 0.26 -0.74
N MET A 83 17.46 1.38 -0.08
CA MET A 83 18.41 2.38 -0.59
C MET A 83 19.83 1.83 -0.84
N ASP A 84 20.11 0.60 -0.38
CA ASP A 84 21.35 -0.14 -0.68
C ASP A 84 21.55 -0.42 -2.17
N ALA A 85 20.46 -0.49 -2.95
CA ALA A 85 20.54 -0.64 -4.41
C ALA A 85 21.06 0.61 -5.15
N TYR A 86 21.17 1.77 -4.47
CA TYR A 86 21.66 3.02 -5.05
C TYR A 86 23.13 3.32 -4.78
N ASN A 87 23.80 2.56 -3.91
CA ASN A 87 25.21 2.82 -3.53
C ASN A 87 26.23 1.88 -4.20
N ASN A 88 25.82 1.14 -5.24
CA ASN A 88 26.74 0.28 -5.99
C ASN A 88 27.06 0.93 -7.34
N LYS A 89 27.99 1.89 -7.31
CA LYS A 89 28.71 2.41 -8.48
C LYS A 89 30.21 2.31 -8.24
#